data_AF-A0A2W4TBM1-F1
#
_entry.id   AF-A0A2W4TBM1-F1
#
_cell.length_a   1.000
_cell.length_b   1.000
_cell.length_c   1.000
_cell.angle_alpha   90.00
_cell.angle_beta   90.00
_cell.angle_gamma   90.00
#
_symmetry.space_group_name_H-M   'P 1'
#
loop_
_entity.id
_entity.type
_entity.pdbx_description
1 polymer ?
#
loop_
_entity_poly.entity_id
_entity_poly.type
_entity_poly.pdbx_seq_one_letter_code
_entity_poly.pdbx_strand_id
1 'polypeptide(L)' 'MRQTVHGIALGGLAVAALLMAGRPTVEARQARAAEWPTYGQDRGGMRFSPADQITPENVGQLEVAWTYHMRPADAGRG' A
#
# COMPACT_ATOMS: atom_id res chain seq x y z
N MET A 1 -15.54 20.81 50.82
CA MET A 1 -14.70 21.76 50.06
C MET A 1 -13.28 21.59 50.59
N ARG A 2 -12.28 20.97 49.95
CA ARG A 2 -12.02 20.51 48.58
C ARG A 2 -11.12 19.25 48.68
N GLN A 3 -11.39 18.30 47.81
CA GLN A 3 -10.74 16.98 47.61
C GLN A 3 -9.68 17.16 46.49
N THR A 4 -8.68 16.33 46.18
CA THR A 4 -8.07 15.09 46.69
C THR A 4 -6.70 14.97 46.00
N VAL A 5 -5.78 14.24 46.63
CA VAL A 5 -4.41 13.85 46.24
C VAL A 5 -4.18 13.38 44.78
N HIS A 6 -3.06 13.82 44.19
CA HIS A 6 -2.43 13.26 42.98
C HIS A 6 -1.19 12.44 43.36
N GLY A 7 -1.06 11.25 42.77
CA GLY A 7 0.17 10.46 42.85
C GLY A 7 -0.06 8.97 42.60
N ILE A 8 -0.62 8.61 41.43
CA ILE A 8 -0.63 7.20 41.02
C ILE A 8 0.76 6.85 40.48
N ALA A 9 1.27 5.79 41.11
CA ALA A 9 2.57 5.19 41.03
C ALA A 9 2.99 4.72 39.63
N LEU A 10 4.32 4.69 39.46
CA LEU A 10 5.05 3.94 38.45
C LEU A 10 4.55 2.49 38.36
N GLY A 11 3.90 2.12 37.27
CA GLY A 11 3.44 0.74 37.05
C GLY A 11 2.97 0.42 35.62
N GLY A 12 3.29 1.26 34.63
CA GLY A 12 2.68 1.17 33.29
C GLY A 12 3.63 0.82 32.13
N LEU A 13 4.95 0.77 32.33
CA LEU A 13 5.88 0.78 31.20
C LEU A 13 6.32 -0.61 30.67
N ALA A 14 5.85 -1.72 31.25
CA ALA A 14 6.33 -3.06 30.86
C ALA A 14 5.34 -3.91 30.04
N VAL A 15 4.04 -3.58 30.01
CA VAL A 15 3.04 -4.42 29.32
C VAL A 15 2.74 -3.96 27.89
N ALA A 16 3.06 -2.72 27.52
CA ALA A 16 2.82 -2.21 26.15
C ALA A 16 3.86 -2.70 25.11
N ALA A 17 5.03 -3.18 25.54
CA ALA A 17 6.10 -3.57 24.63
C ALA A 17 6.00 -5.03 24.11
N LEU A 18 5.17 -5.88 24.73
CA LEU A 18 5.17 -7.32 24.44
C LEU A 18 4.05 -7.78 23.49
N LEU A 19 3.15 -6.89 23.07
CA LEU A 19 2.08 -7.22 22.10
C LEU A 19 2.46 -6.94 20.63
N MET A 20 3.69 -6.50 20.35
CA MET A 20 4.18 -6.25 18.99
C MET A 20 5.06 -7.37 18.41
N ALA A 21 5.33 -8.43 19.18
CA ALA A 21 6.26 -9.51 18.80
C ALA A 21 5.63 -10.60 17.90
N GLY A 22 4.34 -10.49 17.56
CA GLY A 22 3.60 -11.54 16.85
C GLY A 22 2.85 -11.07 15.61
N ARG A 23 3.14 -9.87 15.08
CA ARG A 23 2.63 -9.55 13.75
C ARG A 23 3.37 -10.48 12.80
N PRO A 24 2.69 -11.36 12.03
CA PRO A 24 3.36 -11.87 10.85
C PRO A 24 3.83 -10.62 10.12
N THR A 25 5.14 -10.43 10.02
CA THR A 25 5.65 -9.61 8.94
C THR A 25 4.97 -10.23 7.75
N VAL A 26 4.01 -9.52 7.16
CA VAL A 26 3.70 -9.75 5.76
C VAL A 26 5.08 -9.53 5.17
N GLU A 27 5.81 -10.63 4.96
CA GLU A 27 6.92 -10.62 4.05
C GLU A 27 6.25 -10.01 2.86
N ALA A 28 6.61 -8.75 2.58
CA ALA A 28 6.44 -8.23 1.27
C ALA A 28 7.25 -9.23 0.46
N ARG A 29 6.58 -10.30 0.01
CA ARG A 29 6.74 -10.78 -1.33
C ARG A 29 6.50 -9.50 -2.10
N GLN A 30 7.59 -8.73 -2.26
CA GLN A 30 7.85 -8.01 -3.46
C GLN A 30 7.70 -9.13 -4.48
N ALA A 31 6.45 -9.40 -4.90
CA ALA A 31 6.17 -9.67 -6.27
C ALA A 31 7.03 -8.62 -6.94
N ARG A 32 8.21 -9.04 -7.44
CA ARG A 32 9.06 -8.18 -8.24
C ARG A 32 8.07 -7.48 -9.12
N ALA A 33 7.87 -6.17 -8.93
CA ALA A 33 6.83 -5.45 -9.64
C ALA A 33 7.02 -5.87 -11.09
N ALA A 34 6.01 -6.53 -11.65
CA ALA A 34 6.15 -7.14 -12.95
C ALA A 34 6.31 -5.99 -13.93
N GLU A 35 7.56 -5.60 -14.17
CA GLU A 35 7.90 -4.46 -14.99
C GLU A 35 7.38 -4.71 -16.40
N TRP A 36 7.05 -3.64 -17.11
CA TRP A 36 6.55 -3.72 -18.48
C TRP A 36 7.58 -3.12 -19.44
N PRO A 37 8.73 -3.79 -19.66
CA PRO A 37 9.89 -3.18 -20.32
C PRO A 37 9.70 -2.97 -21.83
N THR A 38 8.72 -3.64 -22.43
CA THR A 38 8.44 -3.56 -23.87
C THR A 38 6.93 -3.48 -24.06
N TYR A 39 6.47 -2.98 -25.22
CA TYR A 39 5.04 -2.86 -25.51
C TYR A 39 4.26 -4.17 -25.32
N GLY A 40 4.86 -5.32 -25.69
CA GLY A 40 4.25 -6.65 -25.62
C GLY A 40 4.65 -7.48 -24.40
N GLN A 41 5.35 -6.90 -23.42
CA GLN A 41 6.00 -7.57 -22.28
C GLN A 41 7.20 -8.46 -22.67
N ASP A 42 7.09 -9.25 -23.74
CA ASP A 42 8.15 -10.12 -24.27
C ASP A 42 8.33 -9.98 -25.80
N ARG A 43 9.33 -10.69 -26.36
CA ARG A 43 9.64 -10.63 -27.81
C ARG A 43 8.55 -11.22 -28.72
N GLY A 44 7.81 -12.20 -28.24
CA GLY A 44 6.64 -12.76 -28.94
C GLY A 44 5.38 -11.91 -28.77
N GLY A 45 5.39 -10.94 -27.84
CA GLY A 45 4.29 -10.02 -27.61
C GLY A 45 3.07 -10.70 -26.99
N MET A 46 3.26 -11.64 -26.07
CA MET A 46 2.15 -12.40 -25.47
C MET A 46 1.26 -11.53 -24.58
N ARG A 47 1.77 -10.38 -24.10
CA ARG A 47 1.05 -9.47 -23.20
C ARG A 47 0.59 -10.16 -21.90
N PHE A 48 1.32 -11.19 -21.47
CA PHE A 48 1.08 -11.92 -20.24
C PHE A 48 1.83 -11.26 -19.07
N SER A 49 1.15 -11.10 -17.93
CA SER A 49 1.78 -10.64 -16.68
C SER A 49 1.81 -11.77 -15.65
N PRO A 50 2.96 -12.04 -15.00
CA PRO A 50 3.04 -12.98 -13.89
C PRO A 50 2.51 -12.42 -12.56
N ALA A 51 2.07 -11.15 -12.52
CA ALA A 51 1.50 -10.57 -11.31
C ALA A 51 0.15 -11.22 -10.97
N ASP A 52 -0.04 -11.58 -9.69
CA ASP A 52 -1.18 -12.37 -9.19
C ASP A 52 -1.96 -11.68 -8.06
N GLN A 53 -1.62 -10.42 -7.74
CA GLN A 53 -2.27 -9.65 -6.68
C GLN A 53 -3.75 -9.36 -6.98
N ILE A 54 -4.10 -9.18 -8.26
CA ILE A 54 -5.46 -8.95 -8.73
C ILE A 54 -6.01 -10.26 -9.28
N THR A 55 -7.15 -10.68 -8.77
CA THR A 55 -7.79 -11.98 -9.08
C THR A 55 -9.26 -11.77 -9.46
N PRO A 56 -9.93 -12.78 -10.07
CA PRO A 56 -11.37 -12.69 -10.37
C PRO A 56 -12.25 -12.38 -9.15
N GLU A 57 -11.82 -12.80 -7.95
CA GLU A 57 -12.55 -12.60 -6.71
C GLU A 57 -12.43 -11.17 -6.16
N ASN A 58 -11.33 -10.47 -6.46
CA ASN A 58 -11.06 -9.14 -5.89
C ASN A 58 -11.10 -7.99 -6.92
N VAL A 59 -11.16 -8.28 -8.23
CA VAL A 59 -11.17 -7.26 -9.30
C VAL A 59 -12.30 -6.24 -9.15
N GLY A 60 -13.42 -6.63 -8.54
CA GLY A 60 -14.55 -5.73 -8.27
C GLY A 60 -14.28 -4.66 -7.19
N GLN A 61 -13.14 -4.72 -6.50
CA GLN A 61 -12.76 -3.80 -5.43
C GLN A 61 -11.72 -2.75 -5.89
N LEU A 62 -11.38 -2.73 -7.18
CA LEU A 62 -10.37 -1.79 -7.69
C LEU A 62 -10.90 -0.35 -7.67
N GLU A 63 -10.05 0.56 -7.21
CA GLU A 63 -10.29 2.00 -7.21
C GLU A 63 -9.23 2.71 -8.07
N VAL A 64 -9.58 3.90 -8.58
CA VAL A 64 -8.63 4.73 -9.34
C VAL A 64 -7.55 5.26 -8.39
N ALA A 65 -6.31 4.83 -8.59
CA ALA A 65 -5.18 5.30 -7.79
C ALA A 65 -4.71 6.72 -8.20
N TRP A 66 -4.77 7.04 -9.49
CA TRP A 66 -4.34 8.34 -10.04
C TRP A 66 -4.92 8.56 -11.43
N THR A 67 -4.88 9.80 -11.91
CA THR A 67 -5.28 10.17 -13.27
C THR A 67 -4.27 11.17 -13.84
N TYR A 68 -3.92 11.02 -15.11
CA TYR A 68 -3.02 11.93 -15.83
C TYR A 68 -3.77 12.67 -16.95
N HIS A 69 -3.67 13.99 -16.99
CA HIS A 69 -4.27 14.81 -18.05
C HIS A 69 -3.28 15.02 -19.19
N MET A 70 -3.62 14.54 -20.39
CA MET A 70 -2.75 14.64 -21.58
C MET A 70 -2.83 15.99 -22.30
N ARG A 71 -3.52 17.00 -21.75
CA ARG A 71 -3.67 18.29 -22.42
C ARG A 71 -2.29 18.95 -22.60
N PRO A 72 -1.89 19.31 -23.83
CA PRO A 72 -0.70 20.10 -24.05
C PRO A 72 -0.83 21.45 -23.33
N ALA A 73 0.23 21.90 -22.66
CA ALA A 73 0.21 23.13 -21.85
C ALA A 73 -0.14 24.40 -22.65
N ASP A 74 -0.02 24.34 -23.98
CA ASP A 74 -0.20 25.45 -24.91
C ASP A 74 -1.53 25.44 -25.68
N ALA A 75 -2.41 24.45 -25.46
CA ALA A 75 -3.68 24.28 -26.17
C ALA A 75 -4.71 25.42 -25.98
N GLY A 76 -4.35 26.51 -25.30
CA GLY A 76 -5.20 27.69 -25.05
C GLY A 76 -4.58 29.03 -25.42
N ARG A 77 -3.44 29.08 -26.13
CA ARG A 77 -2.91 30.33 -26.71
C ARG A 77 -3.24 30.39 -28.20
N GLY A 78 -4.42 30.91 -28.52
CA GLY A 78 -4.86 31.30 -29.85
C GLY A 78 -5.54 32.66 -29.78
#